data_AF-Q05ZT8-F1
#
_entry.id   AF-Q05ZT8-F1
#
_cell.length_a   1.000
_cell.length_b   1.000
_cell.length_c   1.000
_cell.angle_alpha   90.00
_cell.angle_beta   90.00
_cell.angle_gamma   90.00
#
_symmetry.space_group_name_H-M   'P 1'
#
loop_
_entity.id
_entity.type
_entity.pdbx_description
1 polymer ?
#
loop_
_entity_poly.entity_id
_entity_poly.type
_entity_poly.pdbx_seq_one_letter_code
_entity_poly.pdbx_strand_id
1 'polypeptide(L)'
;MPNNPQPSSEDLARFMEQRGDIHKPWNLQILRLQKLKEAKNSMDPMEYIAKLQEAHADLMRLGKFWKGREAEVFEGSYVPSALIEPLPGSSDDR
;
A
#
# COMPACT_ATOMS: atom_id res chain seq x y z
N MET A 1 -3.77 -9.42 -24.73
CA MET A 1 -3.79 -8.87 -23.36
C MET A 1 -2.51 -8.07 -23.18
N PRO A 2 -2.53 -6.78 -22.80
CA PRO A 2 -1.29 -6.08 -22.52
C PRO A 2 -0.68 -6.73 -21.27
N ASN A 3 0.39 -7.50 -21.48
CA ASN A 3 1.23 -8.04 -20.44
C ASN A 3 2.04 -6.85 -19.91
N ASN A 4 1.42 -6.01 -19.06
CA ASN A 4 2.14 -4.88 -18.49
C ASN A 4 3.18 -5.47 -17.53
N PRO A 5 4.48 -5.46 -17.86
CA PRO A 5 5.47 -6.04 -16.97
C PRO A 5 5.37 -5.29 -15.65
N GLN A 6 5.19 -6.05 -14.56
CA GLN A 6 5.26 -5.46 -13.23
C GLN A 6 6.62 -4.75 -13.10
N PRO A 7 6.66 -3.47 -12.72
CA PRO A 7 7.91 -2.72 -12.65
C PRO A 7 8.88 -3.39 -11.69
N SER A 8 10.18 -3.28 -11.98
CA SER A 8 11.20 -3.75 -11.04
C SER A 8 11.18 -2.90 -9.76
N SER A 9 11.78 -3.40 -8.69
CA SER A 9 11.96 -2.65 -7.45
C SER A 9 12.76 -1.37 -7.65
N GLU A 10 13.69 -1.37 -8.62
CA GLU A 10 14.46 -0.20 -9.02
C GLU A 10 13.59 0.83 -9.75
N ASP A 11 12.80 0.41 -10.73
CA ASP A 11 11.88 1.29 -11.46
C ASP A 11 10.85 1.92 -10.51
N LEU A 12 10.35 1.11 -9.58
CA LEU A 12 9.39 1.55 -8.57
C LEU A 12 10.01 2.56 -7.59
N ALA A 13 11.27 2.34 -7.16
CA ALA A 13 11.97 3.28 -6.30
C ALA A 13 12.20 4.62 -7.02
N ARG A 14 12.66 4.58 -8.27
CA ARG A 14 12.87 5.78 -9.10
C ARG A 14 11.58 6.57 -9.29
N PHE A 15 10.46 5.88 -9.52
CA PHE A 15 9.15 6.50 -9.63
C PHE A 15 8.73 7.20 -8.32
N MET A 16 8.97 6.58 -7.17
CA MET A 16 8.67 7.16 -5.85
C MET A 16 9.58 8.34 -5.52
N GLU A 17 10.87 8.28 -5.88
CA GLU A 17 11.84 9.37 -5.71
C GLU A 17 11.46 10.60 -6.52
N GLN A 18 11.09 10.42 -7.80
CA GLN A 18 10.67 11.52 -8.67
C GLN A 18 9.46 12.28 -8.14
N ARG A 19 8.59 11.61 -7.39
CA ARG A 19 7.42 12.20 -6.74
C ARG A 19 7.70 12.78 -5.36
N GLY A 20 8.92 12.63 -4.85
CA GLY A 20 9.29 13.00 -3.48
C GLY A 20 8.65 12.10 -2.41
N ASP A 21 8.02 10.99 -2.79
CA ASP A 21 7.21 10.16 -1.90
C ASP A 21 8.00 8.98 -1.29
N ILE A 22 9.27 8.76 -1.66
CA ILE A 22 10.04 7.57 -1.22
C ILE A 22 10.19 7.46 0.31
N HIS A 23 10.20 8.59 1.01
CA HIS A 23 10.35 8.65 2.47
C HIS A 23 9.10 8.16 3.23
N LYS A 24 7.96 8.00 2.54
CA LYS A 24 6.69 7.58 3.13
C LYS A 24 6.80 6.10 3.57
N PRO A 25 6.52 5.76 4.84
CA PRO A 25 6.75 4.41 5.36
C PRO A 25 6.05 3.29 4.59
N TRP A 26 4.88 3.56 4.00
CA TRP A 26 4.16 2.57 3.19
C TRP A 26 4.84 2.32 1.84
N ASN A 27 5.46 3.33 1.23
CA ASN A 27 6.22 3.18 -0.01
C ASN A 27 7.44 2.29 0.20
N LEU A 28 8.11 2.42 1.35
CA LEU A 28 9.20 1.52 1.75
C LEU A 28 8.72 0.07 1.90
N GLN A 29 7.52 -0.16 2.44
CA GLN A 29 6.95 -1.51 2.52
C GLN A 29 6.62 -2.09 1.14
N ILE A 30 6.08 -1.28 0.23
CA ILE A 30 5.84 -1.70 -1.15
C ILE A 30 7.16 -2.12 -1.82
N LEU A 31 8.23 -1.34 -1.65
CA LEU A 31 9.57 -1.68 -2.17
C LEU A 31 10.11 -2.98 -1.58
N ARG A 32 9.93 -3.21 -0.28
CA ARG A 32 10.32 -4.47 0.38
C ARG A 32 9.58 -5.67 -0.22
N LEU A 33 8.27 -5.55 -0.43
CA LEU A 33 7.47 -6.63 -1.03
C LEU A 33 7.88 -6.91 -2.49
N GLN A 34 8.16 -5.87 -3.27
CA GLN A 34 8.64 -6.03 -4.65
C GLN A 34 10.00 -6.74 -4.70
N LYS A 35 10.95 -6.36 -3.83
CA LYS A 35 12.24 -7.05 -3.71
C LYS A 35 12.09 -8.52 -3.29
N LEU A 36 11.19 -8.82 -2.36
CA LEU A 36 10.88 -10.20 -1.97
C LEU A 36 10.32 -11.00 -3.15
N LYS A 37 9.42 -10.41 -3.93
CA LYS A 37 8.85 -11.05 -5.13
C LYS A 37 9.92 -11.35 -6.18
N GLU A 38 10.85 -10.44 -6.41
CA GLU A 38 11.99 -10.63 -7.32
C GLU A 38 12.92 -11.75 -6.85
N ALA A 39 13.20 -11.81 -5.55
CA ALA A 39 14.06 -12.83 -4.95
C ALA A 39 13.37 -14.18 -4.72
N LYS A 40 12.07 -14.32 -5.00
CA LYS A 40 11.28 -15.53 -4.67
C LYS A 40 11.89 -16.80 -5.25
N ASN A 41 12.42 -16.75 -6.47
CA ASN A 41 12.97 -17.93 -7.16
C ASN A 41 14.40 -18.28 -6.74
N SER A 42 15.10 -17.38 -6.05
CA SER A 42 16.48 -17.57 -5.58
C SER A 42 16.57 -17.77 -4.06
N MET A 43 15.44 -17.77 -3.36
CA MET A 43 15.35 -17.88 -1.91
C MET A 43 14.77 -19.23 -1.49
N ASP A 44 15.17 -19.73 -0.32
CA ASP A 44 14.50 -20.87 0.29
C ASP A 44 13.01 -20.56 0.54
N PRO A 45 12.07 -21.49 0.23
CA PRO A 45 10.64 -21.23 0.39
C PRO A 45 10.21 -20.88 1.82
N MET A 46 10.84 -21.48 2.84
CA MET A 46 10.52 -21.20 4.25
C MET A 46 11.06 -19.83 4.65
N GLU A 47 12.25 -19.47 4.19
CA GLU A 47 12.80 -18.12 4.39
C GLU A 47 11.92 -17.05 3.73
N TYR A 48 11.43 -17.31 2.51
CA TYR A 48 10.51 -16.41 1.81
C TYR A 48 9.21 -16.19 2.60
N ILE A 49 8.61 -17.26 3.12
CA ILE A 49 7.39 -17.18 3.94
C ILE A 49 7.66 -16.39 5.22
N ALA A 50 8.77 -16.64 5.91
CA ALA A 50 9.14 -15.92 7.14
C ALA A 50 9.29 -14.40 6.88
N LYS A 51 10.03 -14.01 5.83
CA LYS A 51 10.19 -12.60 5.46
C LYS A 51 8.89 -11.94 5.04
N LEU A 52 7.99 -12.68 4.40
CA LEU A 52 6.67 -12.19 4.05
C LEU A 52 5.82 -11.93 5.31
N GLN A 53 5.86 -12.82 6.30
CA GLN A 53 5.18 -12.64 7.58
C GLN A 53 5.72 -11.42 8.36
N GLU A 54 7.03 -11.20 8.35
CA GLU A 54 7.64 -10.00 8.93
C GLU A 54 7.17 -8.71 8.26
N ALA A 55 7.20 -8.65 6.92
CA ALA A 55 6.72 -7.50 6.17
C ALA A 55 5.23 -7.22 6.44
N HIS A 56 4.41 -8.26 6.56
CA HIS A 56 3.01 -8.14 6.95
C HIS A 56 2.85 -7.59 8.39
N ALA A 57 3.63 -8.10 9.35
CA ALA A 57 3.59 -7.60 10.73
C ALA A 57 3.99 -6.11 10.81
N ASP A 58 4.98 -5.69 10.04
CA ASP A 58 5.40 -4.28 9.97
C ASP A 58 4.32 -3.39 9.35
N LEU A 59 3.64 -3.86 8.30
CA LEU A 59 2.50 -3.16 7.73
C LEU A 59 1.38 -2.96 8.77
N MET A 60 1.08 -3.99 9.57
CA MET A 60 0.07 -3.88 10.63
C MET A 60 0.49 -2.89 11.73
N ARG A 61 1.79 -2.78 12.03
CA ARG A 61 2.32 -1.77 12.97
C ARG A 61 2.15 -0.35 12.43
N LEU A 62 2.33 -0.14 11.12
CA LEU A 62 2.09 1.17 10.48
C LEU A 62 0.63 1.63 10.64
N GLY A 63 -0.35 0.71 10.54
CA GLY A 63 -1.75 1.06 10.76
C GLY A 63 -2.02 1.62 12.17
N LYS A 64 -1.35 1.10 13.21
CA LYS A 64 -1.45 1.65 14.58
C LYS A 64 -0.80 3.02 14.71
N PHE A 65 0.27 3.27 13.96
CA PHE A 65 1.00 4.54 13.97
C PHE A 65 0.19 5.69 13.36
N TRP A 66 -0.68 5.41 12.39
CA TRP A 66 -1.52 6.44 11.76
C TRP A 66 -2.73 6.86 12.59
N LYS A 67 -3.13 6.07 13.59
CA LYS A 67 -4.28 6.39 14.43
C LYS A 67 -4.06 7.72 15.16
N GLY A 68 -4.84 8.74 14.81
CA GLY A 68 -4.74 10.10 15.36
C GLY A 68 -3.73 11.01 14.64
N ARG A 69 -3.09 10.55 13.55
CA ARG A 69 -2.16 11.31 12.69
C ARG A 69 -2.58 11.30 11.23
N GLU A 70 -3.81 10.91 10.93
CA GLU A 70 -4.29 10.71 9.57
C GLU A 70 -4.20 11.98 8.73
N ALA A 71 -4.54 13.14 9.30
CA ALA A 71 -4.45 14.43 8.62
C ALA A 71 -3.01 14.83 8.27
N GLU A 72 -2.04 14.46 9.10
CA GLU A 72 -0.61 14.72 8.86
C GLU A 72 -0.05 13.79 7.77
N VAL A 73 -0.52 12.54 7.74
CA VAL A 73 0.05 11.48 6.89
C VAL A 73 -0.60 11.45 5.49
N PHE A 74 -1.90 11.69 5.40
CA PHE A 74 -2.66 11.60 4.16
C PHE A 74 -2.91 12.95 3.48
N GLU A 75 -2.41 14.05 4.08
CA GLU A 75 -2.47 15.41 3.52
C GLU A 75 -3.90 15.87 3.15
N GLY A 76 -4.93 15.21 3.70
CA GLY A 76 -6.33 15.44 3.40
C GLY A 76 -7.23 15.11 4.58
N SER A 77 -8.31 15.88 4.75
CA SER A 77 -9.39 15.52 5.66
C SER A 77 -9.94 14.18 5.21
N TYR A 78 -9.90 13.16 6.07
CA TYR A 78 -10.66 11.94 5.82
C TYR A 78 -12.14 12.33 5.67
N VAL A 79 -12.64 12.29 4.44
CA VAL A 79 -14.06 12.38 4.14
C VAL A 79 -14.51 10.93 4.06
N PRO A 80 -15.28 10.42 5.04
CA PRO A 80 -15.93 9.12 4.87
C PRO A 80 -16.64 9.14 3.53
N SER A 81 -16.53 8.09 2.70
CA SER A 81 -17.33 8.05 1.47
C SER A 81 -18.78 8.26 1.90
N ALA A 82 -19.37 9.39 1.50
CA ALA A 82 -20.81 9.56 1.64
C ALA A 82 -21.43 8.31 1.04
N LEU A 83 -22.29 7.62 1.78
CA LEU A 83 -23.02 6.47 1.25
C LEU A 83 -23.47 6.82 -0.18
N ILE A 84 -22.93 6.12 -1.18
CA ILE A 84 -23.28 6.35 -2.58
C ILE A 84 -24.71 5.87 -2.84
N GLU A 85 -25.25 5.04 -1.94
CA GLU A 85 -26.61 4.56 -1.98
C GLU A 85 -27.52 5.50 -1.16
N PRO A 86 -28.55 6.10 -1.78
CA PRO A 86 -29.60 6.76 -1.03
C PRO A 86 -30.23 5.74 -0.07
N LEU A 87 -30.51 6.17 1.16
CA LEU A 87 -31.28 5.36 2.10
C LEU A 87 -32.62 5.00 1.44
N PRO A 88 -33.07 3.73 1.50
CA PRO A 88 -34.33 3.33 0.91
C PRO A 88 -35.48 4.19 1.46
N GLY A 89 -36.18 4.89 0.56
CA GLY A 89 -37.20 5.89 0.89
C GLY A 89 -36.77 7.35 0.74
N SER A 90 -35.64 7.62 0.08
CA SER A 90 -35.18 9.00 -0.18
C SER A 90 -36.06 9.71 -1.24
N SER A 91 -35.97 11.03 -1.34
CA SER A 91 -36.66 11.80 -2.38
C SER A 91 -36.24 11.41 -3.80
N ASP A 92 -35.06 10.80 -3.95
CA ASP A 92 -34.53 10.32 -5.23
C ASP A 92 -35.13 8.95 -5.64
N ASP A 93 -35.92 8.31 -4.76
CA ASP A 93 -36.67 7.07 -5.03
C ASP A 93 -38.09 7.31 -5.60
N ARG A 94 -38.51 8.56 -5.84
CA ARG A 94 -39.86 8.90 -6.34
C ARG A 94 -39.91 9.22 -7.83
#